data_AF-D2QRB2-F1
#
_entry.id   AF-D2QRB2-F1
#
_cell.length_a   1.000
_cell.length_b   1.000
_cell.length_c   1.000
_cell.angle_alpha   90.00
_cell.angle_beta   90.00
_cell.angle_gamma   90.00
#
_symmetry.space_group_name_H-M   'P 1'
#
loop_
_entity.id
_entity.type
_entity.pdbx_description
1 polymer ?
#
loop_
_entity_poly.entity_id
_entity_poly.type
_entity_poly.pdbx_seq_one_letter_code
_entity_poly.pdbx_strand_id
1 'polypeptide(L)'
;MYTLGLIKTERPNVLINPVGHSTPQAVYEWLERFFNLIDFTLETPISQEAVEQVLQSGKVGRINTNGYQVALLFGKTDVIQDATTRYIHLMPRSDDDVDMSKIENLVIPD
;
A
#
# COMPACT_ATOMS: atom_id res chain seq x y z
N MET A 1 8.29 -2.40 13.27
CA MET A 1 6.91 -2.07 12.84
C MET A 1 6.94 -1.84 11.34
N TYR A 2 5.90 -2.30 10.65
CA TYR A 2 5.78 -2.17 9.21
C TYR A 2 4.56 -1.32 8.88
N THR A 3 4.64 -0.61 7.76
CA THR A 3 3.55 0.22 7.25
C THR A 3 3.27 -0.21 5.83
N LEU A 4 1.98 -0.35 5.53
CA LEU A 4 1.47 -0.62 4.20
C LEU A 4 0.38 0.40 3.89
N GLY A 5 0.30 0.90 2.66
CA GLY A 5 -0.79 1.76 2.21
C GLY A 5 -0.77 1.98 0.71
N LEU A 6 -1.78 2.67 0.19
CA LEU A 6 -1.80 3.10 -1.21
C LEU A 6 -0.97 4.37 -1.37
N ILE A 7 -0.18 4.48 -2.43
CA ILE A 7 0.57 5.68 -2.77
C ILE A 7 0.15 6.18 -4.14
N LYS A 8 0.02 7.51 -4.30
CA LYS A 8 -0.12 8.11 -5.64
C LYS A 8 1.11 7.79 -6.49
N THR A 9 0.89 7.42 -7.75
CA THR A 9 2.01 7.18 -8.68
C THR A 9 2.66 8.49 -9.14
N GLU A 10 1.90 9.59 -9.09
CA GLU A 10 2.33 10.95 -9.39
C GLU A 10 2.66 11.76 -8.13
N ARG A 11 3.44 12.83 -8.27
CA ARG A 11 3.78 13.71 -7.13
C ARG A 11 2.57 14.55 -6.71
N PRO A 12 2.42 14.88 -5.42
CA PRO A 12 3.30 14.51 -4.30
C PRO A 12 3.15 13.03 -3.87
N ASN A 13 4.19 12.46 -3.25
CA ASN A 13 4.21 11.09 -2.72
C ASN A 13 3.31 10.99 -1.48
N VAL A 14 2.00 10.91 -1.70
CA VAL A 14 0.99 10.86 -0.64
C VAL A 14 0.66 9.41 -0.34
N LEU A 15 0.87 8.99 0.90
CA LEU A 15 0.42 7.68 1.37
C LEU A 15 -1.01 7.79 1.92
N ILE A 16 -1.85 6.89 1.45
CA ILE A 16 -3.29 6.86 1.64
C ILE A 16 -3.63 5.61 2.45
N ASN A 17 -4.43 5.80 3.49
CA ASN A 17 -4.89 4.74 4.40
C ASN A 17 -3.76 3.82 4.89
N PRO A 18 -2.70 4.36 5.50
CA PRO A 18 -1.64 3.53 6.06
C PRO A 18 -2.19 2.61 7.15
N VAL A 19 -1.85 1.33 7.04
CA VAL A 19 -2.12 0.28 8.03
C VAL A 19 -0.80 -0.18 8.64
N GLY A 20 -0.77 -0.31 9.96
CA GLY A 20 0.38 -0.78 10.70
C GLY A 20 0.35 -2.29 10.89
N HIS A 21 1.48 -2.96 10.69
CA HIS A 21 1.64 -4.39 10.89
C HIS A 21 2.85 -4.70 11.79
N SER A 22 2.70 -5.70 12.66
CA SER A 22 3.74 -6.08 13.62
C SER A 22 4.75 -7.07 13.07
N THR A 23 4.37 -7.89 12.07
CA THR A 23 5.21 -8.97 11.51
C THR A 23 5.24 -8.92 9.97
N PRO A 24 6.30 -9.44 9.32
CA PRO A 24 6.33 -9.62 7.87
C PRO A 24 5.18 -10.47 7.36
N GLN A 25 4.83 -11.54 8.08
CA GLN A 25 3.70 -12.41 7.77
C GLN A 25 2.38 -11.62 7.71
N ALA A 26 2.13 -10.71 8.66
CA ALA A 26 0.91 -9.91 8.64
C ALA A 26 0.84 -8.93 7.45
N VAL A 27 1.99 -8.50 6.92
CA VAL A 27 2.04 -7.70 5.68
C VAL A 27 1.71 -8.58 4.47
N TYR A 28 2.28 -9.78 4.39
CA TYR A 28 1.99 -10.74 3.33
C TYR A 28 0.50 -11.12 3.30
N GLU A 29 -0.07 -11.51 4.44
CA GLU A 29 -1.49 -11.88 4.54
C GLU A 29 -2.42 -10.74 4.12
N TRP A 30 -2.06 -9.48 4.43
CA TRP A 30 -2.84 -8.33 3.98
C TRP A 30 -2.77 -8.18 2.45
N LEU A 31 -1.57 -8.27 1.86
CA LEU A 31 -1.38 -8.17 0.41
C LEU A 31 -2.15 -9.29 -0.31
N GLU A 32 -2.01 -10.52 0.16
CA GLU A 32 -2.71 -11.69 -0.39
C GLU A 32 -4.24 -11.49 -0.36
N ARG A 33 -4.80 -10.99 0.75
CA ARG A 33 -6.23 -10.66 0.82
C ARG A 33 -6.63 -9.54 -0.14
N PHE A 34 -5.86 -8.46 -0.20
CA PHE A 34 -6.16 -7.32 -1.09
C PHE A 34 -6.22 -7.74 -2.57
N PHE A 35 -5.25 -8.55 -3.01
CA PHE A 35 -5.20 -9.04 -4.39
C PHE A 35 -6.16 -10.19 -4.67
N ASN A 36 -6.63 -10.91 -3.65
CA ASN A 36 -7.70 -11.89 -3.81
C ASN A 36 -9.10 -11.25 -3.89
N LEU A 37 -9.30 -10.12 -3.20
CA LEU A 37 -10.58 -9.41 -3.17
C LEU A 37 -10.82 -8.55 -4.41
N ILE A 38 -9.74 -8.14 -5.09
CA ILE A 38 -9.81 -7.28 -6.26
C ILE A 38 -9.28 -8.06 -7.46
N ASP A 39 -9.96 -7.99 -8.61
CA ASP A 39 -9.56 -8.59 -9.91
C ASP A 39 -8.26 -7.99 -10.50
N PHE A 40 -7.26 -7.69 -9.67
CA PHE A 40 -5.95 -7.26 -10.12
C PHE A 40 -5.16 -8.47 -10.62
N THR A 41 -5.00 -8.54 -11.94
CA THR A 41 -4.05 -9.48 -12.53
C THR A 41 -2.63 -8.99 -12.22
N LEU A 42 -2.02 -9.54 -11.18
CA LEU A 42 -0.59 -9.38 -10.96
C LEU A 42 0.15 -10.19 -12.01
N GLU A 43 1.06 -9.56 -12.76
CA GLU A 43 1.95 -10.27 -13.70
C GLU A 43 2.86 -11.28 -12.98
N THR A 44 3.14 -11.05 -11.69
CA THR A 44 3.91 -11.94 -10.84
C THR A 44 3.19 -12.11 -9.50
N PRO A 45 2.84 -13.35 -9.09
CA PRO A 45 2.27 -13.60 -7.78
C PRO A 45 3.20 -13.09 -6.67
N ILE A 46 2.61 -12.50 -5.63
CA ILE A 46 3.36 -12.08 -4.45
C ILE A 46 3.64 -13.34 -3.61
N SER A 47 4.91 -13.64 -3.36
CA SER A 47 5.31 -14.70 -2.42
C SER A 47 5.69 -14.10 -1.07
N GLN A 48 5.55 -14.90 -0.01
CA GLN A 48 5.95 -14.50 1.34
C GLN A 48 7.46 -14.18 1.39
N GLU A 49 8.30 -14.98 0.72
CA GLU A 49 9.74 -14.75 0.69
C GLU A 49 10.09 -13.42 0.04
N ALA A 50 9.40 -13.04 -1.04
CA ALA A 50 9.62 -11.78 -1.72
C ALA A 50 9.28 -10.58 -0.80
N VAL A 51 8.17 -10.68 -0.05
CA VAL A 51 7.79 -9.66 0.94
C VAL A 51 8.84 -9.56 2.04
N GLU A 52 9.28 -10.69 2.59
CA GLU A 52 10.29 -10.72 3.64
C GLU A 52 11.62 -10.12 3.18
N GLN A 53 12.08 -10.44 1.97
CA GLN A 53 13.31 -9.88 1.38
C GLN A 53 13.23 -8.37 1.25
N VAL A 54 12.11 -7.84 0.76
CA VAL A 54 11.89 -6.39 0.65
C VAL A 54 11.93 -5.74 2.04
N LEU A 55 11.20 -6.29 3.02
CA LEU A 55 11.15 -5.74 4.37
C LEU A 55 12.51 -5.79 5.09
N GLN A 56 13.38 -6.74 4.74
CA GLN A 56 14.75 -6.84 5.25
C GLN A 56 15.75 -5.93 4.51
N SER A 57 15.48 -5.59 3.24
CA SER A 57 16.41 -4.84 2.37
C SER A 57 16.64 -3.38 2.75
N GLY A 58 15.84 -2.83 3.68
CA GLY A 58 15.87 -1.40 4.01
C GLY A 58 15.31 -0.50 2.91
N LYS A 59 14.57 -1.08 1.95
CA LYS A 59 13.87 -0.35 0.89
C LYS A 59 12.36 -0.51 1.02
N VAL A 60 11.63 0.35 0.33
CA VAL A 60 10.18 0.20 0.17
C VAL A 60 9.89 -0.81 -0.94
N GLY A 61 8.92 -1.68 -0.69
CA GLY A 61 8.23 -2.43 -1.73
C GLY A 61 7.18 -1.56 -2.38
N ARG A 62 7.10 -1.62 -3.71
CA ARG A 62 6.08 -0.93 -4.49
C ARG A 62 5.47 -1.91 -5.48
N ILE A 63 4.14 -2.05 -5.46
CA ILE A 63 3.39 -2.86 -6.40
C ILE A 63 2.48 -1.93 -7.17
N ASN A 64 2.76 -1.76 -8.47
CA ASN A 64 1.93 -0.91 -9.32
C ASN A 64 0.63 -1.62 -9.65
N THR A 65 -0.46 -0.86 -9.69
CA THR A 65 -1.77 -1.35 -10.06
C THR A 65 -2.07 -0.92 -11.49
N ASN A 66 -2.05 -1.86 -12.44
CA ASN A 66 -2.20 -1.56 -13.87
C ASN A 66 -3.54 -0.86 -14.16
N GLY A 67 -3.48 0.28 -14.85
CA GLY A 67 -4.65 1.10 -15.19
C GLY A 67 -5.05 2.14 -14.14
N TYR A 68 -4.39 2.17 -12.97
CA TYR A 68 -4.72 3.07 -11.87
C TYR A 68 -3.59 4.07 -11.58
N GLN A 69 -3.93 5.26 -11.08
CA GLN A 69 -2.97 6.29 -10.64
C GLN A 69 -2.47 6.08 -9.21
N VAL A 70 -2.63 4.86 -8.67
CA VAL A 70 -2.17 4.46 -7.35
C VAL A 70 -1.36 3.17 -7.44
N ALA A 71 -0.46 2.99 -6.48
CA ALA A 71 0.31 1.79 -6.26
C ALA A 71 0.18 1.39 -4.79
N LEU A 72 0.46 0.14 -4.45
CA LEU A 72 0.68 -0.25 -3.06
C LEU A 72 2.13 0.03 -2.68
N LEU A 73 2.34 0.58 -1.49
CA LEU A 73 3.64 0.80 -0.88
C LEU A 73 3.68 0.09 0.47
N PHE A 74 4.74 -0.69 0.71
CA PHE A 74 4.95 -1.36 1.98
C PHE A 74 6.42 -1.36 2.38
N GLY A 75 6.69 -1.37 3.68
CA GLY A 75 8.07 -1.27 4.18
C GLY A 75 8.12 -1.21 5.69
N LYS A 76 9.33 -1.10 6.25
CA LYS A 76 9.47 -0.67 7.65
C LYS A 76 8.95 0.76 7.78
N THR A 77 8.31 1.05 8.91
CA THR A 77 7.61 2.33 9.12
C THR A 77 8.51 3.56 8.94
N ASP A 78 9.75 3.49 9.44
CA ASP A 78 10.78 4.51 9.27
C ASP A 78 11.16 4.72 7.79
N VAL A 79 11.38 3.64 7.05
CA VAL A 79 11.69 3.69 5.61
C VAL A 79 10.52 4.29 4.80
N ILE A 80 9.29 4.01 5.20
CA ILE A 80 8.08 4.58 4.57
C ILE A 80 7.94 6.08 4.89
N GLN A 81 8.27 6.50 6.10
CA GLN A 81 8.30 7.92 6.49
C GLN A 81 9.29 8.72 5.64
N ASP A 82 10.48 8.17 5.39
CA ASP A 82 11.47 8.83 4.54
C ASP A 82 11.07 8.88 3.06
N ALA A 83 10.24 7.94 2.60
CA ALA A 83 9.81 7.83 1.20
C ALA A 83 8.54 8.63 0.86
N THR A 84 7.81 9.13 1.86
CA THR A 84 6.48 9.75 1.69
C THR A 84 6.48 11.19 2.20
N THR A 85 5.72 12.06 1.53
CA THR A 85 5.66 13.49 1.88
C THR A 85 4.61 13.77 2.95
N ARG A 86 3.47 13.06 2.89
CA ARG A 86 2.36 13.19 3.84
C ARG A 86 1.50 11.94 3.85
N TYR A 87 0.73 11.79 4.93
CA TYR A 87 -0.24 10.71 5.13
C TYR A 87 -1.66 11.28 5.09
N ILE A 88 -2.59 10.54 4.47
CA ILE A 88 -4.00 10.88 4.45
C ILE A 88 -4.81 9.63 4.80
N HIS A 89 -5.70 9.74 5.79
CA HIS A 89 -6.70 8.73 6.08
C HIS A 89 -8.03 9.14 5.45
N LEU A 90 -8.43 8.41 4.41
CA LEU A 90 -9.72 8.48 3.77
C LEU A 90 -10.61 7.45 4.46
N MET A 91 -11.28 7.82 5.54
CA MET A 91 -12.22 6.91 6.20
C MET A 91 -13.66 7.41 6.06
N PRO A 92 -14.61 6.48 6.13
CA PRO A 92 -15.31 6.32 7.40
C PRO A 92 -15.20 4.90 8.00
N ARG A 93 -14.64 4.83 9.22
CA ARG A 93 -14.99 4.00 10.40
C ARG A 93 -15.37 2.50 10.32
N SER A 94 -15.29 1.79 9.20
CA SER A 94 -15.55 0.34 9.19
C SER A 94 -14.51 -0.42 8.37
N ASP A 95 -14.11 -1.59 8.90
CA ASP A 95 -13.09 -2.50 8.34
C ASP A 95 -13.49 -3.12 6.98
N ASP A 96 -14.71 -2.86 6.52
CA ASP A 96 -15.25 -3.40 5.28
C ASP A 96 -15.08 -2.40 4.13
N ASP A 97 -14.26 -2.83 3.16
CA ASP A 97 -14.10 -2.31 1.81
C ASP A 97 -13.37 -0.96 1.65
N VAL A 98 -12.09 -1.06 1.29
CA VAL A 98 -11.35 0.03 0.62
C VAL A 98 -11.95 0.21 -0.78
N ASP A 99 -12.93 1.11 -0.88
CA ASP A 99 -13.57 1.47 -2.14
C ASP A 99 -12.60 2.29 -3.03
N MET A 100 -11.95 1.61 -3.97
CA MET A 100 -10.98 2.19 -4.91
C MET A 100 -11.58 3.29 -5.79
N SER A 101 -12.88 3.26 -6.09
CA SER A 101 -13.55 4.28 -6.92
C SER A 101 -13.63 5.65 -6.22
N LYS A 102 -13.61 5.65 -4.87
CA LYS A 102 -13.50 6.88 -4.07
C LYS A 102 -12.09 7.44 -4.06
N ILE A 103 -11.07 6.58 -4.21
CA ILE A 103 -9.65 6.95 -4.25
C ILE A 103 -9.30 7.66 -5.57
N GLU A 104 -9.86 7.20 -6.69
CA GLU A 104 -9.66 7.84 -8.00
C GLU A 104 -10.26 9.26 -8.09
N ASN A 105 -11.38 9.50 -7.41
CA ASN A 105 -12.07 10.79 -7.41
C ASN A 105 -11.58 11.79 -6.34
N LEU A 106 -10.50 11.46 -5.63
CA LEU A 106 -9.92 12.35 -4.64
C LEU A 106 -9.09 13.45 -5.29
N VAL A 107 -9.78 14.55 -5.57
CA VAL A 107 -9.18 15.87 -5.66
C VAL A 107 -8.68 16.23 -4.26
N ILE A 108 -7.40 15.96 -4.01
CA ILE A 108 -6.72 16.36 -2.78
C ILE A 108 -6.26 17.80 -3.02
N PRO A 109 -6.79 18.81 -2.31
CA PRO A 109 -6.36 20.18 -2.50
C PRO A 109 -4.85 20.30 -2.24
N ASP A 110 -4.20 21.15 -3.04
CA ASP A 110 -2.76 21.43 -2.96
C ASP A 110 -2.34 21.87 -1.55
#